data_AF-A0AAE0W954-F1
#
_entry.id   AF-A0AAE0W954-F1
#
_cell.length_a   1.000
_cell.length_b   1.000
_cell.length_c   1.000
_cell.angle_alpha   90.00
_cell.angle_beta   90.00
_cell.angle_gamma   90.00
#
_symmetry.space_group_name_H-M   'P 1'
#
loop_
_entity.id
_entity.type
_entity.pdbx_description
1 polymer ?
#
loop_
_entity_poly.entity_id
_entity_poly.type
_entity_poly.pdbx_seq_one_letter_code
_entity_poly.pdbx_strand_id
1 'polypeptide(L)'
;MAYGVTAGTLLMASGISPVYSSASIHASEIFTSGISGFMHLKFGNVNKKLLKTLIVPGAIGAVLGALSLVYLGEIAKRFLVPLVSVYTFVLGILILKKALGKKVKKERIGKVGWLASFGGYMDAVGGGGWGPIVSSTLIAKGRDPVFTIGSVNLAEFFVSISSAFTFAFVLGMAHIDVTGGLIVGGALTAPIAAKIFKSIPVKLMMIMCIRTQMETTQYHEHSTPLFLTSSFVFDDLSHGKALFDEEACGNIYSRFSNPNVTEFIQKVCALEDAEDGQSFSSGMSAIFSTFATLLHAGDHLVSQKELFGSTHQILNNIFPKWGISCTYVSSNDPYEWEKAFTPKTKLVYLETPSNPGLKLYDIKKIADISHAHGAILIVDNCFATPISQLPIKLGADVVLHSATKFMDGQGRVLGGIVVGHSQFINQLRFFARHTGPALSPFNAWILSKGIETLEIRMEKHCQNALQLATFLQNSKKIKSTRYPFLPSHPQYELAHQQMKYGGALVTIELNGGFQETKTFYDSLRIASRTSNLGDTRTIVTHPATTTHSKLSLEERRADGIMDSLVRISVGLENIDDLIEDFEQALNTF
;
A
#
# COMPACT_ATOMS: atom_id res chain seq x y z
N MET A 1 6.37 -19.64 -13.02
CA MET A 1 5.70 -19.54 -14.34
C MET A 1 6.59 -19.93 -15.53
N ALA A 2 7.78 -19.33 -15.74
CA ALA A 2 8.62 -19.67 -16.91
C ALA A 2 9.73 -20.71 -16.62
N TYR A 3 9.88 -21.13 -15.36
CA TYR A 3 10.99 -21.97 -14.90
C TYR A 3 11.06 -23.31 -15.64
N GLY A 4 10.01 -24.13 -15.56
CA GLY A 4 9.97 -25.43 -16.25
C GLY A 4 10.21 -25.31 -17.75
N VAL A 5 9.44 -24.49 -18.48
CA VAL A 5 9.60 -24.34 -19.95
C VAL A 5 11.03 -23.99 -20.34
N THR A 6 11.66 -23.06 -19.61
CA THR A 6 13.00 -22.57 -19.92
C THR A 6 14.04 -23.63 -19.59
N ALA A 7 13.95 -24.25 -18.41
CA ALA A 7 14.83 -25.34 -18.00
C ALA A 7 14.71 -26.53 -18.96
N GLY A 8 13.50 -26.97 -19.31
CA GLY A 8 13.25 -28.09 -20.21
C GLY A 8 13.84 -27.87 -21.59
N THR A 9 13.66 -26.66 -22.13
CA THR A 9 14.25 -26.28 -23.42
C THR A 9 15.78 -26.36 -23.38
N LEU A 10 16.41 -25.85 -22.32
CA LEU A 10 17.87 -25.84 -22.18
C LEU A 10 18.45 -27.24 -21.96
N LEU A 11 17.81 -28.08 -21.14
CA LEU A 11 18.26 -29.46 -20.91
C LEU A 11 18.17 -30.29 -22.18
N MET A 12 17.07 -30.17 -22.93
CA MET A 12 16.91 -30.85 -24.22
C MET A 12 17.91 -30.34 -25.26
N ALA A 13 18.16 -29.03 -25.32
CA ALA A 13 19.18 -28.45 -26.19
C ALA A 13 20.60 -28.93 -25.83
N SER A 14 20.83 -29.29 -24.56
CA SER A 14 22.09 -29.86 -24.07
C SER A 14 22.20 -31.37 -24.27
N GLY A 15 21.25 -31.99 -25.00
CA GLY A 15 21.27 -33.41 -25.34
C GLY A 15 20.63 -34.34 -24.31
N ILE A 16 20.05 -33.82 -23.22
CA ILE A 16 19.31 -34.63 -22.25
C ILE A 16 17.99 -35.06 -22.88
N SER A 17 17.60 -36.32 -22.71
CA SER A 17 16.35 -36.81 -23.28
C SER A 17 15.15 -36.03 -22.70
N PRO A 18 14.04 -35.87 -23.45
CA PRO A 18 12.84 -35.21 -22.94
C PRO A 18 12.32 -35.84 -21.64
N VAL A 19 12.41 -37.16 -21.53
CA VAL A 19 11.97 -37.92 -20.35
C VAL A 19 12.78 -37.55 -19.11
N TYR A 20 14.11 -37.56 -19.20
CA TYR A 20 14.99 -37.22 -18.08
C TYR A 20 15.02 -35.72 -17.77
N SER A 21 14.86 -34.88 -18.80
CA SER A 21 14.70 -33.42 -18.62
C SER A 21 13.44 -33.12 -17.82
N SER A 22 12.30 -33.70 -18.23
CA SER A 22 11.02 -33.53 -17.51
C SER A 22 11.10 -34.07 -16.09
N ALA A 23 11.66 -35.27 -15.89
CA ALA A 23 11.83 -35.84 -14.56
C ALA A 23 12.65 -34.94 -13.61
N SER A 24 13.77 -34.39 -14.10
CA SER A 24 14.66 -33.51 -13.31
C SER A 24 13.99 -32.18 -12.95
N ILE A 25 13.20 -31.62 -13.87
CA ILE A 25 12.48 -30.37 -13.65
C ILE A 25 11.38 -30.54 -12.59
N HIS A 26 10.53 -31.56 -12.75
CA HIS A 26 9.44 -31.78 -11.79
C HIS A 26 9.97 -32.11 -10.40
N ALA A 27 11.10 -32.82 -10.30
CA ALA A 27 11.79 -33.05 -9.02
C ALA A 27 12.28 -31.74 -8.38
N SER A 28 12.79 -30.80 -9.17
CA SER A 28 13.17 -29.46 -8.70
C SER A 28 11.94 -28.62 -8.30
N GLU A 29 10.84 -28.72 -9.06
CA GLU A 29 9.60 -27.96 -8.84
C GLU A 29 8.86 -28.33 -7.55
N ILE A 30 9.06 -29.54 -7.01
CA ILE A 30 8.59 -29.88 -5.66
C ILE A 30 9.11 -28.86 -4.64
N PHE A 31 10.37 -28.44 -4.76
CA PHE A 31 10.98 -27.49 -3.83
C PHE A 31 10.63 -26.05 -4.19
N THR A 32 10.77 -25.66 -5.45
CA THR A 32 10.56 -24.27 -5.87
C THR A 32 9.08 -23.86 -5.82
N SER A 33 8.18 -24.70 -6.34
CA SER A 33 6.72 -24.46 -6.26
C SER A 33 6.16 -24.77 -4.87
N GLY A 34 6.80 -25.66 -4.08
CA GLY A 34 6.45 -25.89 -2.68
C GLY A 34 6.65 -24.64 -1.80
N ILE A 35 7.82 -24.00 -1.89
CA ILE A 35 8.10 -22.75 -1.16
C ILE A 35 7.16 -21.63 -1.62
N SER A 36 7.01 -21.45 -2.94
CA SER A 36 6.12 -20.45 -3.51
C SER A 36 4.66 -20.65 -3.08
N GLY A 37 4.15 -21.88 -3.19
CA GLY A 37 2.79 -22.25 -2.81
C GLY A 37 2.52 -22.05 -1.32
N PHE A 38 3.47 -22.41 -0.45
CA PHE A 38 3.36 -22.18 0.99
C PHE A 38 3.26 -20.69 1.33
N MET A 39 4.06 -19.84 0.67
CA MET A 39 3.98 -18.39 0.89
C MET A 39 2.64 -17.83 0.44
N HIS A 40 2.13 -18.22 -0.73
CA HIS A 40 0.79 -17.82 -1.16
C HIS A 40 -0.30 -18.27 -0.17
N LEU A 41 -0.17 -19.46 0.42
CA LEU A 41 -1.09 -19.94 1.45
C LEU A 41 -1.00 -19.08 2.73
N LYS A 42 0.21 -18.78 3.20
CA LYS A 42 0.47 -17.95 4.39
C LYS A 42 -0.09 -16.53 4.23
N PHE A 43 0.06 -15.94 3.04
CA PHE A 43 -0.42 -14.59 2.74
C PHE A 43 -1.90 -14.52 2.33
N GLY A 44 -2.64 -15.63 2.39
CA GLY A 44 -4.07 -15.63 2.06
C GLY A 44 -4.39 -15.49 0.58
N ASN A 45 -3.41 -15.68 -0.31
CA ASN A 45 -3.54 -15.51 -1.77
C ASN A 45 -4.11 -16.76 -2.47
N VAL A 46 -4.73 -17.67 -1.73
CA VAL A 46 -5.20 -18.97 -2.22
C VAL A 46 -6.71 -19.07 -2.14
N ASN A 47 -7.37 -19.23 -3.28
CA ASN A 47 -8.78 -19.56 -3.35
C ASN A 47 -8.95 -21.08 -3.15
N LYS A 48 -9.45 -21.48 -1.97
CA LYS A 48 -9.61 -22.90 -1.60
C LYS A 48 -10.51 -23.68 -2.56
N LYS A 49 -11.53 -23.05 -3.15
CA LYS A 49 -12.45 -23.70 -4.10
C LYS A 49 -11.77 -23.95 -5.45
N LEU A 50 -11.01 -22.97 -5.94
CA LEU A 50 -10.20 -23.12 -7.14
C LEU A 50 -9.12 -24.18 -6.92
N LEU A 51 -8.39 -24.12 -5.81
CA LEU A 51 -7.34 -25.10 -5.48
C LEU A 51 -7.88 -26.54 -5.51
N LYS A 52 -9.02 -26.81 -4.85
CA LYS A 52 -9.66 -28.13 -4.85
C LYS A 52 -10.04 -28.62 -6.25
N THR A 53 -10.41 -27.72 -7.15
CA THR A 53 -10.80 -28.06 -8.53
C THR A 53 -9.59 -28.27 -9.45
N LEU A 54 -8.40 -27.82 -9.07
CA LEU A 54 -7.17 -27.97 -9.83
C LEU A 54 -6.37 -29.22 -9.44
N ILE A 55 -6.24 -29.53 -8.14
CA ILE A 55 -5.31 -30.55 -7.65
C ILE A 55 -5.58 -31.94 -8.24
N VAL A 56 -6.79 -32.49 -8.04
CA VAL A 56 -7.07 -33.88 -8.41
C VAL A 56 -7.03 -34.09 -9.93
N PRO A 57 -7.71 -33.26 -10.76
CA PRO A 57 -7.63 -33.44 -12.21
C PRO A 57 -6.22 -33.16 -12.74
N GLY A 58 -5.51 -32.17 -12.19
CA GLY A 58 -4.14 -31.85 -12.54
C GLY A 58 -3.18 -33.00 -12.27
N ALA A 59 -3.26 -33.61 -11.08
CA ALA A 59 -2.46 -34.79 -10.71
C ALA A 59 -2.73 -35.98 -11.65
N ILE A 60 -3.99 -36.26 -11.97
CA ILE A 60 -4.36 -37.32 -12.94
C ILE A 60 -3.73 -37.02 -14.31
N GLY A 61 -3.84 -35.78 -14.77
CA GLY A 61 -3.20 -35.33 -16.02
C GLY A 61 -1.70 -35.54 -16.03
N ALA A 62 -1.02 -35.13 -14.95
CA ALA A 62 0.41 -35.29 -14.75
C ALA A 62 0.86 -36.75 -14.81
N VAL A 63 0.17 -37.65 -14.09
CA VAL A 63 0.47 -39.09 -14.11
C VAL A 63 0.32 -39.63 -15.54
N LEU A 64 -0.78 -39.33 -16.23
CA LEU A 64 -0.99 -39.78 -17.61
C LEU A 64 0.07 -39.22 -18.57
N GLY A 65 0.46 -37.96 -18.41
CA GLY A 65 1.49 -37.33 -19.23
C GLY A 65 2.87 -37.94 -19.01
N ALA A 66 3.23 -38.21 -17.75
CA ALA A 66 4.48 -38.87 -17.40
C ALA A 66 4.53 -40.30 -17.96
N LEU A 67 3.45 -41.09 -17.78
CA LEU A 67 3.35 -42.43 -18.35
C LEU A 67 3.40 -42.41 -19.88
N SER A 68 2.69 -41.49 -20.54
CA SER A 68 2.76 -41.30 -21.99
C SER A 68 4.18 -41.01 -22.45
N LEU A 69 4.89 -40.11 -21.76
CA LEU A 69 6.25 -39.73 -22.12
C LEU A 69 7.22 -40.91 -21.96
N VAL A 70 7.03 -41.75 -20.95
CA VAL A 70 7.88 -42.93 -20.69
C VAL A 70 7.55 -44.09 -21.64
N TYR A 71 6.27 -44.48 -21.77
CA TYR A 71 5.87 -45.68 -22.49
C TYR A 71 5.69 -45.46 -24.00
N LEU A 72 5.44 -44.23 -24.47
CA LEU A 72 5.33 -43.93 -25.90
C LEU A 72 6.67 -43.51 -26.52
N GLY A 73 7.75 -43.43 -25.74
CA GLY A 73 9.16 -43.33 -26.15
C GLY A 73 9.42 -42.59 -27.49
N GLU A 74 9.70 -43.34 -28.54
CA GLU A 74 10.03 -42.85 -29.90
C GLU A 74 8.89 -42.08 -30.58
N ILE A 75 7.63 -42.47 -30.36
CA ILE A 75 6.46 -41.79 -30.91
C ILE A 75 6.28 -40.43 -30.23
N ALA A 76 6.49 -40.37 -28.91
CA ALA A 76 6.42 -39.12 -28.16
C ALA A 76 7.51 -38.13 -28.59
N LYS A 77 8.74 -38.62 -28.78
CA LYS A 77 9.86 -37.80 -29.25
C LYS A 77 9.65 -37.28 -30.68
N ARG A 78 9.14 -38.10 -31.59
CA ARG A 78 8.98 -37.75 -33.02
C ARG A 78 7.75 -36.90 -33.31
N PHE A 79 6.68 -37.04 -32.54
CA PHE A 79 5.40 -36.37 -32.82
C PHE A 79 4.87 -35.51 -31.66
N LEU A 80 4.91 -35.97 -30.41
CA LEU A 80 4.37 -35.20 -29.28
C LEU A 80 5.23 -33.99 -28.92
N VAL A 81 6.56 -34.12 -28.82
CA VAL A 81 7.45 -33.00 -28.44
C VAL A 81 7.37 -31.82 -29.43
N PRO A 82 7.44 -32.02 -30.76
CA PRO A 82 7.23 -30.94 -31.72
C PRO A 82 5.82 -30.34 -31.64
N LEU A 83 4.79 -31.17 -31.45
CA LEU A 83 3.40 -30.71 -31.34
C LEU A 83 3.17 -29.87 -30.09
N VAL A 84 3.72 -30.29 -28.94
CA VAL A 84 3.70 -29.53 -27.69
C VAL A 84 4.45 -28.22 -27.86
N SER A 85 5.62 -28.22 -28.50
CA SER A 85 6.41 -27.01 -28.75
C SER A 85 5.70 -26.01 -29.67
N VAL A 86 5.06 -26.49 -30.75
CA VAL A 86 4.24 -25.65 -31.62
C VAL A 86 3.02 -25.11 -30.87
N TYR A 87 2.37 -25.94 -30.07
CA TYR A 87 1.22 -25.52 -29.26
C TYR A 87 1.61 -24.45 -28.24
N THR A 88 2.69 -24.63 -27.47
CA THR A 88 3.16 -23.64 -26.48
C THR A 88 3.66 -22.37 -27.15
N PHE A 89 4.28 -22.47 -28.32
CA PHE A 89 4.67 -21.31 -29.13
C PHE A 89 3.45 -20.51 -29.63
N VAL A 90 2.44 -21.18 -30.20
CA VAL A 90 1.18 -20.55 -30.62
C VAL A 90 0.43 -19.95 -29.43
N LEU A 91 0.38 -20.67 -28.30
CA LEU A 91 -0.20 -20.16 -27.06
C LEU A 91 0.57 -18.94 -26.55
N GLY A 92 1.90 -18.94 -26.62
CA GLY A 92 2.76 -17.80 -26.30
C GLY A 92 2.44 -16.58 -27.18
N ILE A 93 2.30 -16.77 -28.50
CA ILE A 93 1.86 -15.72 -29.43
C ILE A 93 0.45 -15.23 -29.08
N LEU A 94 -0.49 -16.12 -28.76
CA LEU A 94 -1.85 -15.75 -28.38
C LEU A 94 -1.89 -14.99 -27.05
N ILE A 95 -1.09 -15.38 -26.08
CA ILE A 95 -0.92 -14.68 -24.80
C ILE A 95 -0.32 -13.29 -25.06
N LEU A 96 0.76 -13.19 -25.84
CA LEU A 96 1.38 -11.91 -26.20
C LEU A 96 0.41 -11.02 -26.98
N LYS A 97 -0.30 -11.55 -27.97
CA LYS A 97 -1.33 -10.83 -28.73
C LYS A 97 -2.49 -10.36 -27.86
N LYS A 98 -2.91 -11.17 -26.88
CA LYS A 98 -3.93 -10.79 -25.90
C LYS A 98 -3.42 -9.78 -24.87
N ALA A 99 -2.17 -9.89 -24.44
CA ALA A 99 -1.53 -8.94 -23.54
C ALA A 99 -1.31 -7.58 -24.20
N LEU A 100 -1.05 -7.56 -25.52
CA LEU A 100 -0.88 -6.36 -26.34
C LEU A 100 -2.20 -5.84 -26.94
N GLY A 101 -3.30 -6.59 -26.83
CA GLY A 101 -4.62 -6.23 -27.36
C GLY A 101 -5.54 -5.63 -26.29
N LYS A 102 -6.63 -4.95 -26.70
CA LYS A 102 -7.68 -4.53 -25.76
C LYS A 102 -8.51 -5.73 -25.29
N LYS A 103 -8.55 -5.88 -23.96
CA LYS A 103 -9.49 -6.59 -23.07
C LYS A 103 -10.16 -7.90 -23.52
N VAL A 104 -10.05 -8.91 -22.66
CA VAL A 104 -10.83 -10.16 -22.75
C VAL A 104 -12.15 -10.04 -21.98
N LYS A 105 -13.26 -10.50 -22.56
CA LYS A 105 -14.55 -10.63 -21.85
C LYS A 105 -14.44 -11.66 -20.73
N LYS A 106 -14.97 -11.35 -19.54
CA LYS A 106 -15.09 -12.32 -18.42
C LYS A 106 -16.05 -13.43 -18.84
N GLU A 107 -15.56 -14.67 -18.93
CA GLU A 107 -16.37 -15.84 -19.25
C GLU A 107 -16.36 -16.84 -18.09
N ARG A 108 -17.52 -17.45 -17.80
CA ARG A 108 -17.62 -18.55 -16.84
C ARG A 108 -16.76 -19.73 -17.28
N ILE A 109 -16.03 -20.32 -16.34
CA ILE A 109 -15.27 -21.55 -16.58
C ILE A 109 -16.08 -22.72 -16.06
N GLY A 110 -16.94 -23.29 -16.91
CA GLY A 110 -17.66 -24.52 -16.58
C GLY A 110 -16.78 -25.78 -16.51
N LYS A 111 -15.51 -25.70 -16.93
CA LYS A 111 -14.62 -26.86 -17.13
C LYS A 111 -13.20 -26.67 -16.58
N VAL A 112 -13.05 -26.09 -15.38
CA VAL A 112 -11.73 -25.88 -14.74
C VAL A 112 -10.96 -27.20 -14.56
N GLY A 113 -11.64 -28.29 -14.20
CA GLY A 113 -11.01 -29.60 -14.04
C GLY A 113 -10.41 -30.17 -15.32
N TRP A 114 -11.05 -29.95 -16.48
CA TRP A 114 -10.47 -30.34 -17.78
C TRP A 114 -9.23 -29.53 -18.12
N LEU A 115 -9.26 -28.22 -17.86
CA LEU A 115 -8.09 -27.36 -18.03
C LEU A 115 -6.94 -27.81 -17.13
N ALA A 116 -7.23 -28.17 -15.88
CA ALA A 116 -6.23 -28.68 -14.95
C ALA A 116 -5.66 -30.02 -15.42
N SER A 117 -6.49 -30.98 -15.82
CA SER A 117 -6.01 -32.27 -16.32
C SER A 117 -5.18 -32.13 -17.59
N PHE A 118 -5.62 -31.32 -18.55
CA PHE A 118 -4.84 -31.03 -19.74
C PHE A 118 -3.53 -30.29 -19.40
N GLY A 119 -3.59 -29.31 -18.50
CA GLY A 119 -2.43 -28.58 -18.01
C GLY A 119 -1.39 -29.51 -17.39
N GLY A 120 -1.80 -30.42 -16.49
CA GLY A 120 -0.91 -31.40 -15.87
C GLY A 120 -0.32 -32.39 -16.86
N TYR A 121 -1.09 -32.84 -17.85
CA TYR A 121 -0.58 -33.69 -18.93
C TYR A 121 0.51 -32.99 -19.74
N MET A 122 0.24 -31.76 -20.16
CA MET A 122 1.18 -30.95 -20.93
C MET A 122 2.41 -30.57 -20.12
N ASP A 123 2.25 -30.39 -18.82
CA ASP A 123 3.33 -30.14 -17.87
C ASP A 123 4.30 -31.31 -17.79
N ALA A 124 3.78 -32.52 -17.56
CA ALA A 124 4.56 -33.74 -17.49
C ALA A 124 5.25 -34.10 -18.82
N VAL A 125 4.60 -33.87 -19.96
CA VAL A 125 5.18 -34.15 -21.29
C VAL A 125 6.21 -33.10 -21.71
N GLY A 126 5.94 -31.82 -21.43
CA GLY A 126 6.74 -30.68 -21.88
C GLY A 126 7.79 -30.19 -20.90
N GLY A 127 7.74 -30.63 -19.64
CA GLY A 127 8.61 -30.17 -18.57
C GLY A 127 8.35 -28.72 -18.11
N GLY A 128 7.09 -28.25 -18.07
CA GLY A 128 6.78 -26.89 -17.58
C GLY A 128 5.55 -26.17 -18.16
N GLY A 129 4.53 -26.89 -18.59
CA GLY A 129 3.30 -26.35 -19.18
C GLY A 129 2.26 -25.83 -18.18
N TRP A 130 2.34 -26.17 -16.89
CA TRP A 130 1.28 -25.89 -15.92
C TRP A 130 0.97 -24.40 -15.77
N GLY A 131 1.95 -23.62 -15.31
CA GLY A 131 1.81 -22.17 -15.15
C GLY A 131 1.36 -21.45 -16.44
N PRO A 132 2.07 -21.63 -17.58
CA PRO A 132 1.72 -20.99 -18.84
C PRO A 132 0.35 -21.37 -19.41
N ILE A 133 -0.17 -22.56 -19.15
CA ILE A 133 -1.48 -22.99 -19.67
C ILE A 133 -2.59 -22.63 -18.68
N VAL A 134 -2.46 -23.03 -17.43
CA VAL A 134 -3.52 -22.91 -16.43
C VAL A 134 -3.64 -21.46 -15.94
N SER A 135 -2.54 -20.83 -15.51
CA SER A 135 -2.59 -19.45 -14.99
C SER A 135 -3.01 -18.46 -16.07
N SER A 136 -2.39 -18.53 -17.25
CA SER A 136 -2.69 -17.59 -18.34
C SER A 136 -4.14 -17.72 -18.80
N THR A 137 -4.68 -18.93 -18.90
CA THR A 137 -6.07 -19.16 -19.33
C THR A 137 -7.06 -18.65 -18.29
N LEU A 138 -6.79 -18.89 -17.00
CA LEU A 138 -7.65 -18.43 -15.92
C LEU A 138 -7.65 -16.89 -15.81
N ILE A 139 -6.47 -16.26 -15.91
CA ILE A 139 -6.32 -14.79 -15.91
C ILE A 139 -6.94 -14.20 -17.17
N ALA A 140 -6.71 -14.79 -18.34
CA ALA A 140 -7.30 -14.33 -19.59
C ALA A 140 -8.83 -14.43 -19.55
N LYS A 141 -9.42 -15.34 -18.77
CA LYS A 141 -10.88 -15.40 -18.55
C LYS A 141 -11.38 -14.46 -17.45
N GLY A 142 -10.51 -13.57 -16.97
CA GLY A 142 -10.85 -12.47 -16.07
C GLY A 142 -10.99 -12.86 -14.61
N ARG A 143 -10.33 -13.95 -14.18
CA ARG A 143 -10.12 -14.22 -12.75
C ARG A 143 -9.07 -13.28 -12.17
N ASP A 144 -9.20 -13.00 -10.89
CA ASP A 144 -8.24 -12.18 -10.15
C ASP A 144 -6.82 -12.75 -10.25
N PRO A 145 -5.82 -11.96 -10.68
CA PRO A 145 -4.46 -12.44 -10.85
C PRO A 145 -3.83 -12.97 -9.57
N VAL A 146 -4.05 -12.33 -8.42
CA VAL A 146 -3.41 -12.69 -7.14
C VAL A 146 -3.92 -14.05 -6.69
N PHE A 147 -5.24 -14.24 -6.60
CA PHE A 147 -5.83 -15.51 -6.19
C PHE A 147 -5.61 -16.62 -7.21
N THR A 148 -5.56 -16.28 -8.51
CA THR A 148 -5.30 -17.26 -9.57
C THR A 148 -3.87 -17.75 -9.50
N ILE A 149 -2.89 -16.85 -9.48
CA ILE A 149 -1.47 -17.22 -9.41
C ILE A 149 -1.19 -18.00 -8.12
N GLY A 150 -1.70 -17.54 -6.97
CA GLY A 150 -1.48 -18.24 -5.71
C GLY A 150 -2.10 -19.64 -5.67
N SER A 151 -3.34 -19.80 -6.17
CA SER A 151 -3.99 -21.12 -6.22
C SER A 151 -3.35 -22.07 -7.24
N VAL A 152 -2.92 -21.55 -8.39
CA VAL A 152 -2.28 -22.37 -9.45
C VAL A 152 -0.87 -22.78 -9.05
N ASN A 153 -0.07 -21.88 -8.44
CA ASN A 153 1.26 -22.22 -7.92
C ASN A 153 1.18 -23.27 -6.80
N LEU A 154 0.23 -23.14 -5.88
CA LEU A 154 0.04 -24.15 -4.84
C LEU A 154 -0.47 -25.49 -5.41
N ALA A 155 -1.31 -25.47 -6.45
CA ALA A 155 -1.70 -26.68 -7.15
C ALA A 155 -0.52 -27.32 -7.91
N GLU A 156 0.36 -26.51 -8.50
CA GLU A 156 1.57 -26.95 -9.22
C GLU A 156 2.43 -27.85 -8.33
N PHE A 157 2.62 -27.50 -7.06
CA PHE A 157 3.33 -28.35 -6.10
C PHE A 157 2.80 -29.81 -6.05
N PHE A 158 1.48 -29.99 -5.98
CA PHE A 158 0.88 -31.33 -5.95
C PHE A 158 0.96 -32.05 -7.30
N VAL A 159 0.88 -31.29 -8.40
CA VAL A 159 1.02 -31.79 -9.77
C VAL A 159 2.47 -32.26 -10.00
N SER A 160 3.46 -31.45 -9.61
CA SER A 160 4.89 -31.78 -9.69
C SER A 160 5.25 -32.98 -8.81
N ILE A 161 4.67 -33.11 -7.60
CA ILE A 161 4.81 -34.35 -6.79
C ILE A 161 4.31 -35.57 -7.58
N SER A 162 3.15 -35.46 -8.21
CA SER A 162 2.53 -36.57 -8.94
C SER A 162 3.37 -37.00 -10.15
N SER A 163 3.85 -36.03 -10.95
CA SER A 163 4.75 -36.28 -12.07
C SER A 163 6.09 -36.86 -11.61
N ALA A 164 6.74 -36.23 -10.63
CA ALA A 164 8.05 -36.65 -10.14
C ALA A 164 8.02 -38.05 -9.51
N PHE A 165 6.98 -38.37 -8.72
CA PHE A 165 6.78 -39.71 -8.17
C PHE A 165 6.59 -40.74 -9.27
N THR A 166 5.80 -40.41 -10.30
CA THR A 166 5.59 -41.31 -11.47
C THR A 166 6.89 -41.56 -12.22
N PHE A 167 7.68 -40.53 -12.50
CA PHE A 167 8.99 -40.69 -13.14
C PHE A 167 9.96 -41.49 -12.27
N ALA A 168 10.04 -41.20 -10.96
CA ALA A 168 10.92 -41.92 -10.04
C ALA A 168 10.53 -43.40 -9.91
N PHE A 169 9.23 -43.71 -9.92
CA PHE A 169 8.73 -45.08 -9.84
C PHE A 169 9.06 -45.88 -11.10
N VAL A 170 8.96 -45.27 -12.29
CA VAL A 170 9.13 -45.99 -13.57
C VAL A 170 10.59 -46.00 -14.04
N LEU A 171 11.35 -44.93 -13.80
CA LEU A 171 12.72 -44.76 -14.33
C LEU A 171 13.81 -44.95 -13.26
N GLY A 172 13.44 -44.99 -11.98
CA GLY A 172 14.39 -44.80 -10.88
C GLY A 172 14.84 -43.35 -10.73
N MET A 173 15.63 -43.05 -9.70
CA MET A 173 16.24 -41.72 -9.54
C MET A 173 17.51 -41.62 -10.40
N ALA A 174 17.45 -40.87 -11.50
CA ALA A 174 18.58 -40.58 -12.38
C ALA A 174 18.77 -39.07 -12.52
N HIS A 175 20.00 -38.63 -12.81
CA HIS A 175 20.38 -37.22 -13.01
C HIS A 175 20.16 -36.29 -11.80
N ILE A 176 20.54 -36.78 -10.61
CA ILE A 176 20.49 -36.02 -9.34
C ILE A 176 21.39 -34.77 -9.41
N ASP A 177 22.50 -34.85 -10.13
CA ASP A 177 23.41 -33.74 -10.42
C ASP A 177 22.71 -32.60 -11.18
N VAL A 178 21.94 -32.93 -12.23
CA VAL A 178 21.15 -31.96 -13.01
C VAL A 178 20.03 -31.38 -12.16
N THR A 179 19.31 -32.22 -11.41
CA THR A 179 18.22 -31.78 -10.51
C THR A 179 18.75 -30.85 -9.41
N GLY A 180 19.89 -31.20 -8.79
CA GLY A 180 20.56 -30.37 -7.79
C GLY A 180 21.00 -29.02 -8.36
N GLY A 181 21.58 -29.02 -9.57
CA GLY A 181 21.95 -27.79 -10.27
C GLY A 181 20.76 -26.87 -10.55
N LEU A 182 19.61 -27.44 -10.93
CA LEU A 182 18.36 -26.71 -11.15
C LEU A 182 17.81 -26.09 -9.85
N ILE A 183 17.83 -26.84 -8.75
CA ILE A 183 17.39 -26.36 -7.42
C ILE A 183 18.30 -25.20 -6.95
N VAL A 184 19.61 -25.39 -7.00
CA VAL A 184 20.60 -24.39 -6.58
C VAL A 184 20.52 -23.15 -7.47
N GLY A 185 20.44 -23.33 -8.79
CA GLY A 185 20.31 -22.23 -9.75
C GLY A 185 19.04 -21.41 -9.51
N GLY A 186 17.89 -22.06 -9.29
CA GLY A 186 16.62 -21.40 -8.95
C GLY A 186 16.68 -20.65 -7.61
N ALA A 187 17.27 -21.27 -6.58
CA ALA A 187 17.43 -20.67 -5.26
C ALA A 187 18.40 -19.47 -5.25
N LEU A 188 19.46 -19.51 -6.07
CA LEU A 188 20.45 -18.43 -6.18
C LEU A 188 19.98 -17.25 -7.05
N THR A 189 19.20 -17.52 -8.11
CA THR A 189 18.71 -16.45 -8.99
C THR A 189 17.50 -15.71 -8.44
N ALA A 190 16.69 -16.34 -7.57
CA ALA A 190 15.54 -15.67 -6.95
C ALA A 190 15.91 -14.38 -6.17
N PRO A 191 16.96 -14.35 -5.32
CA PRO A 191 17.43 -13.13 -4.66
C PRO A 191 17.97 -12.06 -5.62
N ILE A 192 18.64 -12.47 -6.70
CA ILE A 192 19.20 -11.56 -7.71
C ILE A 192 18.08 -10.89 -8.50
N ALA A 193 17.08 -11.66 -8.94
CA ALA A 193 15.90 -11.13 -9.61
C ALA A 193 15.12 -10.15 -8.71
N ALA A 194 14.96 -10.49 -7.42
CA ALA A 194 14.35 -9.59 -6.43
C ALA A 194 15.15 -8.29 -6.25
N LYS A 195 16.49 -8.37 -6.22
CA LYS A 195 17.38 -7.21 -6.12
C LYS A 195 17.33 -6.32 -7.37
N ILE A 196 17.26 -6.90 -8.56
CA ILE A 196 17.12 -6.17 -9.83
C ILE A 196 15.76 -5.44 -9.87
N PHE A 197 14.66 -6.11 -9.49
CA PHE A 197 13.35 -5.46 -9.41
C PHE A 197 13.30 -4.33 -8.39
N LYS A 198 13.97 -4.50 -7.23
CA LYS A 198 14.15 -3.44 -6.23
C LYS A 198 14.95 -2.23 -6.75
N SER A 199 15.73 -2.40 -7.82
CA SER A 199 16.61 -1.37 -8.40
C SER A 199 15.96 -0.60 -9.57
N ILE A 200 14.73 -0.96 -9.98
CA ILE A 200 13.98 -0.21 -10.99
C ILE A 200 13.57 1.13 -10.35
N PRO A 201 13.97 2.29 -10.91
CA PRO A 201 13.78 3.57 -10.25
C PRO A 201 12.30 3.88 -10.00
N VAL A 202 12.01 4.36 -8.80
CA VAL A 202 10.73 4.88 -8.29
C VAL A 202 10.21 6.11 -9.10
N LYS A 203 10.88 6.51 -10.18
CA LYS A 203 10.41 7.52 -11.15
C LYS A 203 9.06 7.17 -11.81
N LEU A 204 8.58 5.94 -11.68
CA LEU A 204 7.22 5.57 -12.10
C LEU A 204 6.12 6.07 -11.16
N MET A 205 6.38 6.40 -9.90
CA MET A 205 5.30 6.67 -8.93
C MET A 205 4.39 7.82 -9.38
N MET A 206 4.93 8.96 -9.78
CA MET A 206 4.08 10.09 -10.19
C MET A 206 3.47 9.91 -11.58
N ILE A 207 4.14 9.18 -12.49
CA ILE A 207 3.51 8.70 -13.72
C ILE A 207 2.32 7.80 -13.39
N MET A 208 2.48 6.87 -12.46
CA MET A 208 1.41 6.00 -11.98
C MET A 208 0.32 6.82 -11.30
N CYS A 209 0.61 7.85 -10.50
CA CYS A 209 -0.43 8.65 -9.86
C CYS A 209 -1.27 9.46 -10.84
N ILE A 210 -0.62 10.01 -11.87
CA ILE A 210 -1.30 10.79 -12.91
C ILE A 210 -2.07 9.86 -13.87
N ARG A 211 -1.54 8.67 -14.17
CA ARG A 211 -2.09 7.77 -15.19
C ARG A 211 -2.94 6.62 -14.65
N THR A 212 -2.85 6.30 -13.36
CA THR A 212 -3.71 5.32 -12.71
C THR A 212 -5.11 5.89 -12.69
N GLN A 213 -5.99 5.27 -13.46
CA GLN A 213 -7.40 5.57 -13.46
C GLN A 213 -8.17 4.26 -13.54
N MET A 214 -9.45 4.30 -13.19
CA MET A 214 -10.31 3.19 -13.54
C MET A 214 -10.27 2.94 -15.04
N GLU A 215 -10.62 1.73 -15.42
CA GLU A 215 -10.62 1.41 -16.83
C GLU A 215 -11.66 2.21 -17.59
N THR A 216 -11.29 2.71 -18.77
CA THR A 216 -12.17 3.54 -19.58
C THR A 216 -13.43 2.77 -19.95
N THR A 217 -14.56 3.44 -19.83
CA THR A 217 -15.84 2.88 -20.22
C THR A 217 -15.94 2.73 -21.75
N GLN A 218 -17.09 2.24 -22.23
CA GLN A 218 -17.39 2.15 -23.65
C GLN A 218 -17.32 3.50 -24.40
N TYR A 219 -17.33 4.62 -23.68
CA TYR A 219 -17.27 5.96 -24.25
C TYR A 219 -15.84 6.50 -24.45
N HIS A 220 -14.82 5.72 -24.05
CA HIS A 220 -13.39 6.06 -24.24
C HIS A 220 -13.02 7.45 -23.69
N GLU A 221 -13.58 7.80 -22.54
CA GLU A 221 -13.32 9.07 -21.89
C GLU A 221 -11.84 9.25 -21.50
N HIS A 222 -11.38 10.49 -21.52
CA HIS A 222 -10.00 10.83 -21.14
C HIS A 222 -9.79 10.89 -19.62
N SER A 223 -10.83 11.31 -18.88
CA SER A 223 -10.83 11.38 -17.42
C SER A 223 -11.94 10.51 -16.87
N THR A 224 -11.67 9.85 -15.74
CA THR A 224 -12.63 9.04 -14.99
C THR A 224 -13.97 9.74 -14.79
N PRO A 225 -15.10 9.13 -15.23
CA PRO A 225 -16.44 9.62 -14.96
C PRO A 225 -16.81 9.54 -13.49
N LEU A 226 -17.82 10.31 -13.08
CA LEU A 226 -18.40 10.23 -11.74
C LEU A 226 -19.48 9.12 -11.69
N PHE A 227 -19.25 8.10 -10.85
CA PHE A 227 -20.17 7.00 -10.57
C PHE A 227 -20.99 7.30 -9.31
N LEU A 228 -21.87 8.30 -9.41
CA LEU A 228 -22.78 8.73 -8.33
C LEU A 228 -23.99 7.80 -8.21
N THR A 229 -23.75 6.58 -7.74
CA THR A 229 -24.79 5.58 -7.47
C THR A 229 -24.57 4.94 -6.11
N SER A 230 -25.64 4.46 -5.47
CA SER A 230 -25.56 3.69 -4.22
C SER A 230 -25.31 2.20 -4.48
N SER A 231 -25.90 1.64 -5.53
CA SER A 231 -25.82 0.22 -5.87
C SER A 231 -25.50 -0.01 -7.35
N PHE A 232 -25.11 -1.24 -7.66
CA PHE A 232 -24.77 -1.67 -9.01
C PHE A 232 -25.67 -2.83 -9.44
N VAL A 233 -26.05 -2.86 -10.71
CA VAL A 233 -26.86 -3.95 -11.28
C VAL A 233 -26.04 -5.21 -11.47
N PHE A 234 -26.69 -6.36 -11.38
CA PHE A 234 -26.10 -7.66 -11.73
C PHE A 234 -26.65 -8.10 -13.09
N ASP A 235 -25.84 -8.81 -13.86
CA ASP A 235 -26.29 -9.33 -15.17
C ASP A 235 -27.39 -10.38 -15.01
N ASP A 236 -27.28 -11.21 -13.97
CA ASP A 236 -28.26 -12.23 -13.59
C ASP A 236 -28.10 -12.61 -12.10
N LEU A 237 -29.03 -13.42 -11.57
CA LEU A 237 -29.02 -13.92 -10.17
C LEU A 237 -27.69 -14.60 -9.81
N SER A 238 -27.12 -15.29 -10.79
CA SER A 238 -25.96 -16.13 -10.70
C SER A 238 -24.68 -15.28 -10.63
N HIS A 239 -24.64 -14.13 -11.31
CA HIS A 239 -23.62 -13.10 -11.17
C HIS A 239 -23.72 -12.41 -9.80
N GLY A 240 -24.93 -12.01 -9.38
CA GLY A 240 -25.13 -11.42 -8.05
C GLY A 240 -24.60 -12.32 -6.93
N LYS A 241 -24.98 -13.60 -6.91
CA LYS A 241 -24.46 -14.57 -5.94
C LYS A 241 -22.93 -14.66 -5.97
N ALA A 242 -22.33 -14.73 -7.15
CA ALA A 242 -20.87 -14.84 -7.28
C ALA A 242 -20.13 -13.61 -6.74
N LEU A 243 -20.70 -12.41 -6.86
CA LEU A 243 -20.12 -11.19 -6.26
C LEU A 243 -20.19 -11.24 -4.72
N PHE A 244 -21.32 -11.65 -4.16
CA PHE A 244 -21.50 -11.75 -2.70
C PHE A 244 -20.69 -12.87 -2.05
N ASP A 245 -20.48 -13.97 -2.76
CA ASP A 245 -19.62 -15.09 -2.33
C ASP A 245 -18.12 -14.81 -2.60
N GLU A 246 -17.77 -13.62 -3.10
CA GLU A 246 -16.39 -13.22 -3.48
C GLU A 246 -15.75 -14.15 -4.54
N GLU A 247 -16.58 -14.85 -5.33
CA GLU A 247 -16.15 -15.69 -6.46
C GLU A 247 -15.94 -14.88 -7.75
N ALA A 248 -16.48 -13.66 -7.80
CA ALA A 248 -16.30 -12.70 -8.88
C ALA A 248 -15.94 -11.31 -8.34
N CYS A 249 -15.09 -10.57 -9.06
CA CYS A 249 -14.78 -9.17 -8.74
C CYS A 249 -15.78 -8.24 -9.44
N GLY A 250 -16.35 -7.31 -8.67
CA GLY A 250 -17.24 -6.28 -9.17
C GLY A 250 -17.75 -5.38 -8.04
N ASN A 251 -18.42 -4.29 -8.40
CA ASN A 251 -19.04 -3.42 -7.42
C ASN A 251 -20.42 -3.96 -7.03
N ILE A 252 -20.75 -3.86 -5.75
CA ILE A 252 -22.04 -4.27 -5.20
C ILE A 252 -22.77 -3.05 -4.65
N TYR A 253 -22.11 -2.33 -3.73
CA TYR A 253 -22.70 -1.21 -3.01
C TYR A 253 -21.64 -0.18 -2.62
N SER A 254 -21.89 1.10 -2.89
CA SER A 254 -20.91 2.19 -2.79
C SER A 254 -20.42 2.48 -1.38
N ARG A 255 -21.09 1.97 -0.34
CA ARG A 255 -20.58 2.04 1.04
C ARG A 255 -19.20 1.37 1.20
N PHE A 256 -18.90 0.36 0.40
CA PHE A 256 -17.65 -0.40 0.50
C PHE A 256 -16.99 -0.70 -0.85
N SER A 257 -17.63 -0.40 -1.98
CA SER A 257 -17.06 -0.59 -3.32
C SER A 257 -17.64 0.40 -4.31
N ASN A 258 -16.81 1.31 -4.83
CA ASN A 258 -17.18 2.27 -5.87
C ASN A 258 -15.96 2.60 -6.76
N PRO A 259 -16.11 2.69 -8.10
CA PRO A 259 -14.99 2.96 -9.01
C PRO A 259 -14.16 4.22 -8.69
N ASN A 260 -14.81 5.35 -8.37
CA ASN A 260 -14.09 6.58 -8.04
C ASN A 260 -13.27 6.45 -6.75
N VAL A 261 -13.83 5.73 -5.78
CA VAL A 261 -13.19 5.46 -4.49
C VAL A 261 -12.00 4.51 -4.68
N THR A 262 -12.16 3.45 -5.48
CA THR A 262 -11.09 2.50 -5.80
C THR A 262 -9.92 3.18 -6.47
N GLU A 263 -10.16 4.06 -7.45
CA GLU A 263 -9.08 4.81 -8.10
C GLU A 263 -8.29 5.68 -7.11
N PHE A 264 -8.99 6.43 -6.25
CA PHE A 264 -8.34 7.24 -5.20
C PHE A 264 -7.48 6.37 -4.28
N ILE A 265 -8.01 5.22 -3.82
CA ILE A 265 -7.26 4.28 -2.98
C ILE A 265 -6.01 3.78 -3.70
N GLN A 266 -6.13 3.33 -4.94
CA GLN A 266 -5.02 2.79 -5.71
C GLN A 266 -3.90 3.81 -5.94
N LYS A 267 -4.25 5.07 -6.22
CA LYS A 267 -3.26 6.15 -6.33
C LYS A 267 -2.48 6.36 -5.03
N VAL A 268 -3.15 6.38 -3.88
CA VAL A 268 -2.47 6.56 -2.59
C VAL A 268 -1.64 5.33 -2.21
N CYS A 269 -2.10 4.12 -2.51
CA CYS A 269 -1.30 2.91 -2.30
C CYS A 269 -0.01 2.95 -3.12
N ALA A 270 -0.09 3.37 -4.38
CA ALA A 270 1.08 3.56 -5.23
C ALA A 270 2.04 4.65 -4.71
N LEU A 271 1.51 5.71 -4.10
CA LEU A 271 2.32 6.78 -3.50
C LEU A 271 3.07 6.34 -2.25
N GLU A 272 2.41 5.59 -1.37
CA GLU A 272 2.99 5.15 -0.09
C GLU A 272 3.77 3.84 -0.20
N ASP A 273 3.80 3.21 -1.38
CA ASP A 273 4.38 1.86 -1.58
C ASP A 273 3.67 0.80 -0.72
N ALA A 274 2.33 0.89 -0.66
CA ALA A 274 1.47 0.05 0.14
C ALA A 274 0.76 -1.03 -0.71
N GLU A 275 0.44 -2.17 -0.09
CA GLU A 275 -0.23 -3.30 -0.76
C GLU A 275 -1.72 -3.03 -1.03
N ASP A 276 -2.43 -2.43 -0.08
CA ASP A 276 -3.87 -2.14 -0.17
C ASP A 276 -4.25 -0.92 0.68
N GLY A 277 -5.50 -0.45 0.55
CA GLY A 277 -6.02 0.67 1.33
C GLY A 277 -7.53 0.69 1.50
N GLN A 278 -7.97 1.54 2.44
CA GLN A 278 -9.38 1.81 2.72
C GLN A 278 -9.57 3.32 2.91
N SER A 279 -10.52 3.89 2.17
CA SER A 279 -10.90 5.30 2.30
C SER A 279 -12.04 5.50 3.31
N PHE A 280 -12.12 6.71 3.86
CA PHE A 280 -13.09 7.11 4.87
C PHE A 280 -13.65 8.51 4.59
N SER A 281 -14.81 8.82 5.18
CA SER A 281 -15.46 10.13 5.07
C SER A 281 -14.62 11.31 5.61
N SER A 282 -13.65 11.06 6.50
CA SER A 282 -12.73 12.06 7.05
C SER A 282 -11.46 11.40 7.61
N GLY A 283 -10.41 12.20 7.85
CA GLY A 283 -9.20 11.75 8.56
C GLY A 283 -9.50 11.19 9.96
N MET A 284 -10.40 11.82 10.72
CA MET A 284 -10.80 11.30 12.03
C MET A 284 -11.52 9.95 11.94
N SER A 285 -12.31 9.74 10.89
CA SER A 285 -12.95 8.44 10.65
C SER A 285 -11.93 7.37 10.32
N ALA A 286 -10.86 7.72 9.60
CA ALA A 286 -9.71 6.84 9.37
C ALA A 286 -9.00 6.48 10.69
N ILE A 287 -8.70 7.47 11.54
CA ILE A 287 -8.00 7.27 12.83
C ILE A 287 -8.82 6.36 13.72
N PHE A 288 -10.09 6.74 13.95
CA PHE A 288 -11.00 6.00 14.80
C PHE A 288 -11.20 4.56 14.30
N SER A 289 -11.44 4.37 12.99
CA SER A 289 -11.68 3.03 12.44
C SER A 289 -10.44 2.14 12.51
N THR A 290 -9.25 2.71 12.31
CA THR A 290 -7.97 1.99 12.44
C THR A 290 -7.82 1.45 13.86
N PHE A 291 -8.00 2.32 14.85
CA PHE A 291 -7.91 1.93 16.26
C PHE A 291 -8.98 0.93 16.67
N ALA A 292 -10.25 1.22 16.35
CA ALA A 292 -11.39 0.38 16.73
C ALA A 292 -11.43 -0.99 16.01
N THR A 293 -10.69 -1.14 14.90
CA THR A 293 -10.52 -2.43 14.22
C THR A 293 -9.54 -3.34 14.99
N LEU A 294 -8.52 -2.76 15.63
CA LEU A 294 -7.40 -3.50 16.19
C LEU A 294 -7.45 -3.63 17.72
N LEU A 295 -8.14 -2.71 18.40
CA LEU A 295 -8.19 -2.66 19.86
C LEU A 295 -9.50 -3.25 20.37
N HIS A 296 -9.37 -4.14 21.35
CA HIS A 296 -10.46 -4.69 22.13
C HIS A 296 -10.49 -4.11 23.55
N ALA A 297 -11.58 -4.36 24.27
CA ALA A 297 -11.68 -3.95 25.66
C ALA A 297 -10.55 -4.57 26.50
N GLY A 298 -9.84 -3.73 27.26
CA GLY A 298 -8.70 -4.13 28.07
C GLY A 298 -7.34 -4.00 27.37
N ASP A 299 -7.30 -3.69 26.06
CA ASP A 299 -6.05 -3.45 25.34
C ASP A 299 -5.43 -2.09 25.69
N HIS A 300 -4.16 -1.96 25.30
CA HIS A 300 -3.36 -0.77 25.51
C HIS A 300 -2.73 -0.31 24.20
N LEU A 301 -2.55 1.00 24.05
CA LEU A 301 -1.74 1.60 22.98
C LEU A 301 -0.69 2.56 23.55
N VAL A 302 0.41 2.74 22.83
CA VAL A 302 1.42 3.77 23.13
C VAL A 302 1.34 4.84 22.05
N SER A 303 1.44 6.10 22.42
CA SER A 303 1.45 7.19 21.43
C SER A 303 2.35 8.33 21.86
N GLN A 304 2.77 9.15 20.90
CA GLN A 304 3.43 10.40 21.22
C GLN A 304 2.47 11.34 21.96
N LYS A 305 3.00 12.25 22.77
CA LYS A 305 2.17 13.21 23.50
C LYS A 305 1.61 14.31 22.60
N GLU A 306 2.38 14.83 21.64
CA GLU A 306 1.93 15.95 20.82
C GLU A 306 1.12 15.47 19.61
N LEU A 307 -0.19 15.26 19.81
CA LEU A 307 -1.12 14.78 18.78
C LEU A 307 -2.10 15.86 18.34
N PHE A 308 -2.81 15.58 17.24
CA PHE A 308 -3.99 16.33 16.90
C PHE A 308 -5.04 16.27 18.03
N GLY A 309 -5.61 17.44 18.39
CA GLY A 309 -6.51 17.56 19.55
C GLY A 309 -7.69 16.60 19.56
N SER A 310 -8.28 16.28 18.40
CA SER A 310 -9.37 15.29 18.33
C SER A 310 -8.90 13.85 18.55
N THR A 311 -7.65 13.53 18.20
CA THR A 311 -7.05 12.22 18.51
C THR A 311 -6.91 12.05 20.02
N HIS A 312 -6.46 13.09 20.73
CA HIS A 312 -6.49 13.09 22.20
C HIS A 312 -7.88 12.84 22.78
N GLN A 313 -8.93 13.42 22.19
CA GLN A 313 -10.30 13.17 22.66
C GLN A 313 -10.71 11.70 22.50
N ILE A 314 -10.30 11.04 21.42
CA ILE A 314 -10.52 9.60 21.26
C ILE A 314 -9.82 8.83 22.38
N LEU A 315 -8.52 9.08 22.57
CA LEU A 315 -7.66 8.32 23.47
C LEU A 315 -7.97 8.56 24.97
N ASN A 316 -8.37 9.78 25.34
CA ASN A 316 -8.58 10.16 26.74
C ASN A 316 -10.04 10.09 27.20
N ASN A 317 -11.01 10.21 26.28
CA ASN A 317 -12.42 10.34 26.65
C ASN A 317 -13.34 9.28 26.04
N ILE A 318 -13.01 8.74 24.87
CA ILE A 318 -13.85 7.71 24.20
C ILE A 318 -13.37 6.32 24.60
N PHE A 319 -12.11 6.00 24.31
CA PHE A 319 -11.54 4.67 24.51
C PHE A 319 -11.46 4.19 25.97
N PRO A 320 -11.25 5.06 26.98
CA PRO A 320 -11.31 4.63 28.36
C PRO A 320 -12.68 4.08 28.76
N LYS A 321 -13.77 4.55 28.13
CA LYS A 321 -15.12 4.00 28.35
C LYS A 321 -15.29 2.59 27.78
N TRP A 322 -14.38 2.17 26.90
CA TRP A 322 -14.32 0.82 26.34
C TRP A 322 -13.23 -0.03 27.01
N GLY A 323 -12.63 0.46 28.10
CA GLY A 323 -11.55 -0.23 28.79
C GLY A 323 -10.23 -0.25 28.02
N ILE A 324 -10.08 0.60 27.00
CA ILE A 324 -8.83 0.76 26.25
C ILE A 324 -8.04 1.89 26.90
N SER A 325 -6.76 1.66 27.13
CA SER A 325 -5.86 2.62 27.78
C SER A 325 -4.74 3.07 26.86
N CYS A 326 -4.16 4.25 27.13
CA CYS A 326 -3.07 4.81 26.35
C CYS A 326 -1.96 5.35 27.26
N THR A 327 -0.71 5.02 26.96
CA THR A 327 0.47 5.66 27.57
C THR A 327 1.09 6.62 26.57
N TYR A 328 1.33 7.86 27.01
CA TYR A 328 1.97 8.89 26.19
C TYR A 328 3.47 8.95 26.44
N VAL A 329 4.24 9.14 25.36
CA VAL A 329 5.68 9.40 25.40
C VAL A 329 5.96 10.73 24.71
N SER A 330 6.79 11.59 25.28
CA SER A 330 7.16 12.86 24.64
C SER A 330 8.60 12.84 24.12
N SER A 331 9.53 12.09 24.70
CA SER A 331 10.91 12.12 24.21
C SER A 331 11.12 11.26 22.95
N ASN A 332 12.27 11.46 22.30
CA ASN A 332 12.82 10.53 21.32
C ASN A 332 13.76 9.49 21.96
N ASP A 333 13.77 9.38 23.30
CA ASP A 333 14.59 8.40 24.00
C ASP A 333 13.97 7.01 23.79
N PRO A 334 14.66 6.07 23.12
CA PRO A 334 14.19 4.70 22.95
C PRO A 334 13.78 4.03 24.27
N TYR A 335 14.45 4.34 25.37
CA TYR A 335 14.17 3.75 26.67
C TYR A 335 12.79 4.17 27.22
N GLU A 336 12.38 5.44 27.03
CA GLU A 336 11.04 5.88 27.43
C GLU A 336 9.95 5.21 26.59
N TRP A 337 10.22 5.00 25.29
CA TRP A 337 9.32 4.25 24.41
C TRP A 337 9.17 2.81 24.87
N GLU A 338 10.28 2.09 25.13
CA GLU A 338 10.25 0.71 25.63
C GLU A 338 9.50 0.59 26.97
N LYS A 339 9.75 1.51 27.91
CA LYS A 339 9.11 1.52 29.23
C LYS A 339 7.60 1.73 29.15
N ALA A 340 7.09 2.38 28.10
CA ALA A 340 5.66 2.59 27.92
C ALA A 340 4.90 1.32 27.50
N PHE A 341 5.60 0.26 27.07
CA PHE A 341 4.95 -0.99 26.71
C PHE A 341 4.45 -1.76 27.93
N THR A 342 3.32 -2.44 27.74
CA THR A 342 2.78 -3.43 28.68
C THR A 342 2.50 -4.71 27.90
N PRO A 343 2.26 -5.86 28.56
CA PRO A 343 1.84 -7.09 27.87
C PRO A 343 0.52 -6.94 27.07
N LYS A 344 -0.23 -5.86 27.31
CA LYS A 344 -1.48 -5.52 26.63
C LYS A 344 -1.30 -4.54 25.47
N THR A 345 -0.09 -4.02 25.24
CA THR A 345 0.15 -3.08 24.14
C THR A 345 -0.07 -3.77 22.81
N LYS A 346 -0.97 -3.22 21.99
CA LYS A 346 -1.25 -3.70 20.62
C LYS A 346 -0.78 -2.74 19.55
N LEU A 347 -0.86 -1.44 19.82
CA LEU A 347 -0.61 -0.40 18.84
C LEU A 347 0.39 0.64 19.34
N VAL A 348 1.14 1.19 18.39
CA VAL A 348 1.89 2.42 18.53
C VAL A 348 1.38 3.43 17.50
N TYR A 349 1.08 4.66 17.92
CA TYR A 349 0.58 5.72 17.03
C TYR A 349 1.47 6.97 17.07
N LEU A 350 1.86 7.47 15.88
CA LEU A 350 2.72 8.64 15.69
C LEU A 350 2.15 9.63 14.67
N GLU A 351 2.43 10.92 14.89
CA GLU A 351 2.28 12.00 13.90
C GLU A 351 3.64 12.70 13.78
N THR A 352 4.39 12.47 12.71
CA THR A 352 5.73 13.06 12.54
C THR A 352 5.88 13.69 11.15
N PRO A 353 5.98 15.03 11.04
CA PRO A 353 6.10 16.02 12.12
C PRO A 353 4.83 16.20 12.97
N SER A 354 5.01 16.53 14.26
CA SER A 354 3.91 16.74 15.20
C SER A 354 3.23 18.10 15.08
N ASN A 355 1.99 18.20 15.57
CA ASN A 355 1.23 19.44 15.62
C ASN A 355 1.18 20.00 17.06
N PRO A 356 1.34 21.32 17.29
CA PRO A 356 1.80 22.36 16.35
C PRO A 356 3.34 22.52 16.34
N GLY A 357 4.06 21.78 17.18
CA GLY A 357 5.47 22.01 17.46
C GLY A 357 6.45 21.58 16.37
N LEU A 358 6.01 20.81 15.37
CA LEU A 358 6.84 20.22 14.31
C LEU A 358 7.98 19.35 14.84
N LYS A 359 7.76 18.73 16.00
CA LYS A 359 8.68 17.75 16.57
C LYS A 359 8.67 16.51 15.72
N LEU A 360 9.85 15.91 15.54
CA LEU A 360 10.00 14.69 14.76
C LEU A 360 10.12 13.49 15.69
N TYR A 361 9.66 12.34 15.22
CA TYR A 361 9.88 11.06 15.86
C TYR A 361 10.62 10.13 14.90
N ASP A 362 11.63 9.41 15.39
CA ASP A 362 12.44 8.49 14.59
C ASP A 362 11.61 7.23 14.27
N ILE A 363 10.99 7.24 13.08
CA ILE A 363 10.04 6.19 12.67
C ILE A 363 10.71 4.82 12.70
N LYS A 364 11.96 4.75 12.24
CA LYS A 364 12.68 3.47 12.14
C LYS A 364 12.95 2.87 13.51
N LYS A 365 13.47 3.67 14.45
CA LYS A 365 13.72 3.17 15.81
C LYS A 365 12.43 2.76 16.50
N ILE A 366 11.36 3.54 16.35
CA ILE A 366 10.08 3.22 16.98
C ILE A 366 9.44 1.99 16.34
N ALA A 367 9.61 1.78 15.02
CA ALA A 367 9.21 0.55 14.35
C ALA A 367 9.93 -0.67 14.95
N ASP A 368 11.25 -0.61 15.07
CA ASP A 368 12.07 -1.68 15.64
C ASP A 368 11.59 -2.04 17.07
N ILE A 369 11.33 -1.03 17.91
CA ILE A 369 10.80 -1.22 19.28
C ILE A 369 9.39 -1.82 19.26
N SER A 370 8.52 -1.33 18.38
CA SER A 370 7.13 -1.79 18.25
C SER A 370 7.09 -3.27 17.87
N HIS A 371 7.87 -3.66 16.86
CA HIS A 371 7.95 -5.03 16.38
C HIS A 371 8.58 -5.97 17.40
N ALA A 372 9.57 -5.53 18.18
CA ALA A 372 10.14 -6.30 19.28
C ALA A 372 9.09 -6.67 20.35
N HIS A 373 8.05 -5.86 20.51
CA HIS A 373 6.94 -6.12 21.43
C HIS A 373 5.68 -6.70 20.75
N GLY A 374 5.74 -7.00 19.45
CA GLY A 374 4.60 -7.51 18.68
C GLY A 374 3.46 -6.51 18.51
N ALA A 375 3.75 -5.21 18.59
CA ALA A 375 2.79 -4.13 18.34
C ALA A 375 2.85 -3.63 16.90
N ILE A 376 1.71 -3.13 16.40
CA ILE A 376 1.60 -2.54 15.06
C ILE A 376 1.91 -1.04 15.16
N LEU A 377 2.83 -0.55 14.33
CA LEU A 377 3.13 0.87 14.20
C LEU A 377 2.23 1.53 13.15
N ILE A 378 1.47 2.52 13.59
CA ILE A 378 0.62 3.38 12.77
C ILE A 378 1.23 4.78 12.71
N VAL A 379 1.49 5.28 11.51
CA VAL A 379 2.00 6.64 11.30
C VAL A 379 0.98 7.47 10.53
N ASP A 380 0.50 8.56 11.15
CA ASP A 380 -0.20 9.62 10.43
C ASP A 380 0.83 10.48 9.69
N ASN A 381 0.80 10.39 8.37
CA ASN A 381 1.76 11.02 7.48
C ASN A 381 1.17 12.28 6.82
N CYS A 382 0.09 12.84 7.39
CA CYS A 382 -0.66 13.94 6.79
C CYS A 382 0.19 15.20 6.55
N PHE A 383 1.15 15.53 7.43
CA PHE A 383 1.96 16.74 7.32
C PHE A 383 3.08 16.61 6.29
N ALA A 384 3.76 15.47 6.28
CA ALA A 384 4.87 15.24 5.37
C ALA A 384 4.38 14.87 3.96
N THR A 385 3.25 14.17 3.87
CA THR A 385 2.72 13.52 2.65
C THR A 385 3.66 12.44 2.10
N PRO A 386 3.18 11.53 1.23
CA PRO A 386 4.07 10.57 0.56
C PRO A 386 5.16 11.21 -0.32
N ILE A 387 5.07 12.52 -0.60
CA ILE A 387 6.10 13.24 -1.37
C ILE A 387 7.35 13.51 -0.52
N SER A 388 7.17 13.81 0.77
CA SER A 388 8.30 14.17 1.64
C SER A 388 8.76 13.02 2.51
N GLN A 389 7.90 12.06 2.86
CA GLN A 389 8.24 10.98 3.78
C GLN A 389 7.44 9.73 3.44
N LEU A 390 8.10 8.56 3.46
CA LEU A 390 7.49 7.25 3.20
C LEU A 390 7.63 6.35 4.44
N PRO A 391 6.71 6.42 5.42
CA PRO A 391 6.83 5.68 6.68
C PRO A 391 6.91 4.16 6.50
N ILE A 392 6.25 3.59 5.48
CA ILE A 392 6.31 2.14 5.18
C ILE A 392 7.76 1.70 4.93
N LYS A 393 8.54 2.51 4.20
CA LYS A 393 9.97 2.23 3.94
C LYS A 393 10.84 2.35 5.18
N LEU A 394 10.34 3.01 6.22
CA LEU A 394 10.99 3.20 7.51
C LEU A 394 10.50 2.19 8.55
N GLY A 395 9.59 1.27 8.21
CA GLY A 395 9.13 0.19 9.09
C GLY A 395 7.74 0.36 9.67
N ALA A 396 6.98 1.41 9.29
CA ALA A 396 5.57 1.51 9.68
C ALA A 396 4.74 0.42 9.00
N ASP A 397 3.83 -0.20 9.76
CA ASP A 397 2.93 -1.23 9.25
C ASP A 397 1.71 -0.62 8.55
N VAL A 398 1.29 0.56 9.02
CA VAL A 398 0.09 1.27 8.57
C VAL A 398 0.38 2.75 8.45
N VAL A 399 -0.03 3.35 7.32
CA VAL A 399 0.03 4.79 7.11
C VAL A 399 -1.36 5.37 6.96
N LEU A 400 -1.59 6.49 7.63
CA LEU A 400 -2.85 7.21 7.64
C LEU A 400 -2.67 8.61 7.07
N HIS A 401 -3.70 9.07 6.35
CA HIS A 401 -3.79 10.46 5.90
C HIS A 401 -5.18 11.04 6.12
N SER A 402 -5.20 12.30 6.56
CA SER A 402 -6.35 13.17 6.34
C SER A 402 -6.29 13.73 4.90
N ALA A 403 -6.97 13.06 3.97
CA ALA A 403 -7.04 13.48 2.56
C ALA A 403 -7.65 14.88 2.36
N THR A 404 -8.38 15.40 3.35
CA THR A 404 -8.84 16.79 3.43
C THR A 404 -7.75 17.85 3.20
N LYS A 405 -6.49 17.52 3.52
CA LYS A 405 -5.38 18.48 3.56
C LYS A 405 -4.70 18.55 2.19
N PHE A 406 -3.41 18.22 2.11
CA PHE A 406 -2.62 18.34 0.89
C PHE A 406 -3.11 17.47 -0.28
N MET A 407 -3.83 16.37 -0.03
CA MET A 407 -4.39 15.54 -1.11
C MET A 407 -5.50 16.25 -1.88
N ASP A 408 -6.45 16.91 -1.19
CA ASP A 408 -7.34 17.89 -1.83
C ASP A 408 -6.55 19.09 -2.35
N GLY A 409 -5.77 19.72 -1.46
CA GLY A 409 -4.88 20.82 -1.76
C GLY A 409 -5.54 22.19 -1.90
N GLN A 410 -6.87 22.30 -1.88
CA GLN A 410 -7.59 23.55 -2.20
C GLN A 410 -8.77 23.83 -1.25
N GLY A 411 -8.90 23.02 -0.19
CA GLY A 411 -9.87 23.22 0.89
C GLY A 411 -11.32 22.90 0.52
N ARG A 412 -11.56 21.96 -0.41
CA ARG A 412 -12.91 21.73 -0.97
C ARG A 412 -13.67 20.58 -0.30
N VAL A 413 -13.02 19.43 -0.11
CA VAL A 413 -13.69 18.22 0.40
C VAL A 413 -13.02 17.62 1.63
N LEU A 414 -13.80 16.84 2.39
CA LEU A 414 -13.31 15.98 3.44
C LEU A 414 -13.04 14.57 2.91
N GLY A 415 -12.00 13.94 3.44
CA GLY A 415 -11.72 12.52 3.24
C GLY A 415 -10.61 12.04 4.17
N GLY A 416 -10.56 10.74 4.38
CA GLY A 416 -9.47 10.04 5.06
C GLY A 416 -9.08 8.79 4.28
N ILE A 417 -7.86 8.31 4.49
CA ILE A 417 -7.40 7.07 3.90
C ILE A 417 -6.37 6.40 4.80
N VAL A 418 -6.43 5.07 4.82
CA VAL A 418 -5.48 4.19 5.51
C VAL A 418 -4.93 3.22 4.48
N VAL A 419 -3.61 3.07 4.44
CA VAL A 419 -2.91 2.15 3.54
C VAL A 419 -1.89 1.32 4.30
N GLY A 420 -1.63 0.10 3.84
CA GLY A 420 -0.69 -0.82 4.49
C GLY A 420 -0.82 -2.24 3.94
N HIS A 421 -0.48 -3.24 4.75
CA HIS A 421 -0.60 -4.66 4.37
C HIS A 421 -2.04 -5.11 4.14
N SER A 422 -2.28 -5.92 3.11
CA SER A 422 -3.64 -6.34 2.72
C SER A 422 -4.37 -7.10 3.84
N GLN A 423 -3.63 -7.87 4.67
CA GLN A 423 -4.23 -8.59 5.80
C GLN A 423 -4.89 -7.64 6.82
N PHE A 424 -4.28 -6.50 7.10
CA PHE A 424 -4.84 -5.49 7.99
C PHE A 424 -6.00 -4.76 7.31
N ILE A 425 -5.81 -4.32 6.07
CA ILE A 425 -6.82 -3.58 5.33
C ILE A 425 -8.10 -4.39 5.13
N ASN A 426 -8.03 -5.72 4.99
CA ASN A 426 -9.21 -6.58 4.94
C ASN A 426 -10.04 -6.54 6.23
N GLN A 427 -9.39 -6.53 7.40
CA GLN A 427 -10.08 -6.38 8.69
C GLN A 427 -10.71 -4.99 8.81
N LEU A 428 -9.98 -3.97 8.41
CA LEU A 428 -10.46 -2.58 8.42
C LEU A 428 -11.64 -2.37 7.46
N ARG A 429 -11.62 -3.00 6.29
CA ARG A 429 -12.70 -3.00 5.31
C ARG A 429 -13.95 -3.69 5.86
N PHE A 430 -13.79 -4.80 6.58
CA PHE A 430 -14.89 -5.44 7.30
C PHE A 430 -15.50 -4.47 8.33
N PHE A 431 -14.69 -3.82 9.16
CA PHE A 431 -15.17 -2.84 10.13
C PHE A 431 -15.93 -1.69 9.44
N ALA A 432 -15.30 -1.05 8.45
CA ALA A 432 -15.87 0.10 7.73
C ALA A 432 -17.18 -0.25 7.01
N ARG A 433 -17.29 -1.46 6.45
CA ARG A 433 -18.53 -1.95 5.83
C ARG A 433 -19.70 -1.94 6.81
N HIS A 434 -19.47 -2.25 8.08
CA HIS A 434 -20.52 -2.38 9.09
C HIS A 434 -20.74 -1.12 9.92
N THR A 435 -19.73 -0.25 10.07
CA THR A 435 -19.84 1.01 10.81
C THR A 435 -20.21 2.21 9.94
N GLY A 436 -20.05 2.09 8.61
CA GLY A 436 -20.55 3.06 7.63
C GLY A 436 -19.80 4.39 7.43
N PRO A 437 -18.51 4.60 7.79
CA PRO A 437 -17.79 5.85 7.52
C PRO A 437 -17.33 5.98 6.05
N ALA A 438 -18.25 5.76 5.10
CA ALA A 438 -17.93 5.67 3.67
C ALA A 438 -17.60 7.05 3.06
N LEU A 439 -16.58 7.08 2.19
CA LEU A 439 -16.24 8.27 1.40
C LEU A 439 -17.23 8.44 0.23
N SER A 440 -17.70 9.67 0.02
CA SER A 440 -18.52 10.01 -1.15
C SER A 440 -17.73 9.80 -2.46
N PRO A 441 -18.31 9.17 -3.50
CA PRO A 441 -17.66 9.05 -4.81
C PRO A 441 -17.29 10.40 -5.44
N PHE A 442 -18.08 11.45 -5.17
CA PHE A 442 -17.77 12.82 -5.60
C PHE A 442 -16.49 13.34 -4.92
N ASN A 443 -16.37 13.17 -3.61
CA ASN A 443 -15.18 13.57 -2.86
C ASN A 443 -13.97 12.75 -3.32
N ALA A 444 -14.12 11.44 -3.51
CA ALA A 444 -13.05 10.58 -4.01
C ALA A 444 -12.52 11.01 -5.38
N TRP A 445 -13.41 11.44 -6.29
CA TRP A 445 -13.01 12.00 -7.57
C TRP A 445 -12.22 13.30 -7.42
N ILE A 446 -12.68 14.23 -6.56
CA ILE A 446 -11.93 15.48 -6.28
C ILE A 446 -10.55 15.18 -5.72
N LEU A 447 -10.46 14.26 -4.74
CA LEU A 447 -9.20 13.86 -4.12
C LEU A 447 -8.27 13.16 -5.12
N SER A 448 -8.80 12.26 -5.95
CA SER A 448 -8.04 11.59 -7.01
C SER A 448 -7.42 12.60 -7.98
N LYS A 449 -8.17 13.65 -8.36
CA LYS A 449 -7.71 14.72 -9.24
C LYS A 449 -6.72 15.65 -8.54
N GLY A 450 -6.94 15.96 -7.26
CA GLY A 450 -6.00 16.74 -6.44
C GLY A 450 -4.61 16.09 -6.36
N ILE A 451 -4.56 14.77 -6.25
CA ILE A 451 -3.30 14.00 -6.19
C ILE A 451 -2.43 14.15 -7.44
N GLU A 452 -3.03 14.37 -8.62
CA GLU A 452 -2.28 14.50 -9.89
C GLU A 452 -1.27 15.65 -9.86
N THR A 453 -1.49 16.65 -9.02
CA THR A 453 -0.61 17.82 -8.82
C THR A 453 0.09 17.83 -7.46
N LEU A 454 -0.02 16.75 -6.67
CA LEU A 454 0.48 16.72 -5.30
C LEU A 454 1.98 16.99 -5.22
N GLU A 455 2.79 16.36 -6.07
CA GLU A 455 4.26 16.54 -6.07
C GLU A 455 4.64 18.01 -6.31
N ILE A 456 4.20 18.59 -7.42
CA ILE A 456 4.55 19.98 -7.77
C ILE A 456 4.03 21.00 -6.75
N ARG A 457 2.86 20.74 -6.15
CA ARG A 457 2.33 21.60 -5.07
C ARG A 457 3.19 21.47 -3.82
N MET A 458 3.52 20.25 -3.42
CA MET A 458 4.34 20.01 -2.22
C MET A 458 5.75 20.58 -2.37
N GLU A 459 6.38 20.45 -3.54
CA GLU A 459 7.68 21.08 -3.80
C GLU A 459 7.63 22.60 -3.60
N LYS A 460 6.62 23.26 -4.19
CA LYS A 460 6.44 24.71 -4.06
C LYS A 460 6.10 25.13 -2.63
N HIS A 461 5.22 24.40 -1.95
CA HIS A 461 4.90 24.63 -0.54
C HIS A 461 6.16 24.55 0.33
N CYS A 462 6.98 23.51 0.16
CA CYS A 462 8.19 23.32 0.95
C CYS A 462 9.25 24.39 0.67
N GLN A 463 9.42 24.77 -0.61
CA GLN A 463 10.30 25.86 -1.00
C GLN A 463 9.89 27.18 -0.35
N ASN A 464 8.61 27.56 -0.48
CA ASN A 464 8.07 28.77 0.11
C ASN A 464 8.21 28.73 1.65
N ALA A 465 7.91 27.59 2.28
CA ALA A 465 8.00 27.43 3.73
C ALA A 465 9.42 27.61 4.25
N LEU A 466 10.43 27.02 3.59
CA LEU A 466 11.83 27.21 3.97
C LEU A 466 12.27 28.67 3.84
N GLN A 467 11.90 29.34 2.74
CA GLN A 467 12.23 30.76 2.52
C GLN A 467 11.58 31.66 3.58
N LEU A 468 10.27 31.47 3.84
CA LEU A 468 9.55 32.23 4.86
C LEU A 468 10.09 31.95 6.26
N ALA A 469 10.39 30.69 6.61
CA ALA A 469 10.96 30.32 7.89
C ALA A 469 12.35 30.96 8.10
N THR A 470 13.17 31.02 7.05
CA THR A 470 14.48 31.67 7.08
C THR A 470 14.36 33.18 7.30
N PHE A 471 13.42 33.84 6.62
CA PHE A 471 13.12 35.26 6.85
C PHE A 471 12.68 35.50 8.30
N LEU A 472 11.68 34.75 8.78
CA LEU A 472 11.11 34.92 10.12
C LEU A 472 12.14 34.65 11.23
N GLN A 473 13.02 33.66 11.05
CA GLN A 473 14.11 33.37 11.99
C GLN A 473 15.05 34.57 12.22
N ASN A 474 15.27 35.41 11.19
CA ASN A 474 16.18 36.54 11.28
C ASN A 474 15.52 37.81 11.84
N SER A 475 14.21 37.80 12.09
CA SER A 475 13.49 38.94 12.65
C SER A 475 13.71 39.08 14.16
N LYS A 476 14.05 40.29 14.61
CA LYS A 476 14.19 40.61 16.04
C LYS A 476 12.87 40.54 16.82
N LYS A 477 11.72 40.47 16.13
CA LYS A 477 10.38 40.36 16.74
C LYS A 477 9.96 38.90 16.94
N ILE A 478 10.73 37.93 16.44
CA ILE A 478 10.47 36.51 16.59
C ILE A 478 11.43 35.92 17.64
N LYS A 479 10.86 35.22 18.61
CA LYS A 479 11.59 34.52 19.68
C LYS A 479 12.16 33.20 19.18
N SER A 480 11.36 32.42 18.46
CA SER A 480 11.78 31.16 17.87
C SER A 480 11.01 30.84 16.59
N THR A 481 11.69 30.21 15.64
CA THR A 481 11.09 29.65 14.43
C THR A 481 11.39 28.15 14.39
N ARG A 482 10.34 27.34 14.21
CA ARG A 482 10.43 25.88 14.12
C ARG A 482 10.07 25.47 12.70
N TYR A 483 11.03 24.87 12.03
CA TYR A 483 10.87 24.26 10.71
C TYR A 483 11.89 23.12 10.58
N PRO A 484 11.49 21.88 10.22
CA PRO A 484 12.39 20.72 10.24
C PRO A 484 13.70 20.89 9.48
N PHE A 485 13.69 21.67 8.38
CA PHE A 485 14.84 21.87 7.48
C PHE A 485 15.56 23.20 7.72
N LEU A 486 15.28 23.91 8.83
CA LEU A 486 16.16 24.97 9.32
C LEU A 486 17.32 24.34 10.12
N PRO A 487 18.58 24.73 9.90
CA PRO A 487 19.73 24.21 10.66
C PRO A 487 19.63 24.41 12.17
N SER A 488 18.86 25.39 12.63
CA SER A 488 18.59 25.63 14.04
C SER A 488 17.59 24.65 14.66
N HIS A 489 16.91 23.83 13.85
CA HIS A 489 15.93 22.88 14.36
C HIS A 489 16.64 21.81 15.20
N PRO A 490 16.20 21.52 16.43
CA PRO A 490 16.89 20.56 17.31
C PRO A 490 17.04 19.15 16.72
N GLN A 491 16.22 18.82 15.73
CA GLN A 491 16.19 17.52 15.06
C GLN A 491 16.48 17.63 13.56
N TYR A 492 17.26 18.62 13.14
CA TYR A 492 17.64 18.85 11.74
C TYR A 492 18.22 17.60 11.07
N GLU A 493 19.15 16.91 11.75
CA GLU A 493 19.76 15.68 11.24
C GLU A 493 18.74 14.56 11.04
N LEU A 494 17.81 14.38 12.00
CA LEU A 494 16.74 13.38 11.88
C LEU A 494 15.79 13.73 10.72
N ALA A 495 15.47 15.02 10.53
CA ALA A 495 14.66 15.48 9.41
C ALA A 495 15.28 15.05 8.07
N HIS A 496 16.59 15.27 7.89
CA HIS A 496 17.31 14.87 6.68
C HIS A 496 17.49 13.35 6.53
N GLN A 497 17.44 12.59 7.63
CA GLN A 497 17.50 11.13 7.58
C GLN A 497 16.20 10.49 7.08
N GLN A 498 15.03 11.04 7.46
CA GLN A 498 13.75 10.39 7.17
C GLN A 498 12.83 11.17 6.21
N MET A 499 13.12 12.44 5.93
CA MET A 499 12.32 13.29 5.04
C MET A 499 13.15 13.81 3.85
N LYS A 500 12.50 13.94 2.69
CA LYS A 500 13.03 14.59 1.49
C LYS A 500 12.91 16.12 1.55
N TYR A 501 11.84 16.62 2.18
CA TYR A 501 11.56 18.05 2.36
C TYR A 501 11.02 18.31 3.78
N GLY A 502 11.17 19.55 4.28
CA GLY A 502 10.70 19.93 5.62
C GLY A 502 9.18 20.10 5.78
N GLY A 503 8.41 19.96 4.70
CA GLY A 503 6.95 20.17 4.70
C GLY A 503 6.56 21.64 4.51
N ALA A 504 5.25 21.90 4.59
CA ALA A 504 4.65 23.21 4.29
C ALA A 504 4.31 24.05 5.55
N LEU A 505 4.61 23.53 6.74
CA LEU A 505 4.23 24.18 7.99
C LEU A 505 5.42 24.86 8.62
N VAL A 506 5.21 26.07 9.12
CA VAL A 506 6.17 26.85 9.91
C VAL A 506 5.49 27.24 11.20
N THR A 507 6.16 27.05 12.33
CA THR A 507 5.65 27.50 13.62
C THR A 507 6.58 28.57 14.19
N ILE A 508 6.03 29.72 14.56
CA ILE A 508 6.78 30.83 15.17
C ILE A 508 6.25 31.14 16.56
N GLU A 509 7.13 31.65 17.41
CA GLU A 509 6.81 32.25 18.69
C GLU A 509 7.27 33.71 18.67
N LEU A 510 6.38 34.66 18.94
CA LEU A 510 6.72 36.08 18.93
C LEU A 510 7.43 36.53 20.21
N ASN A 511 8.26 37.57 20.11
CA ASN A 511 8.80 38.32 21.25
C ASN A 511 7.69 39.23 21.80
N GLY A 512 6.75 38.65 22.55
CA GLY A 512 5.58 39.32 23.11
C GLY A 512 4.61 38.35 23.76
N GLY A 513 3.48 38.86 24.25
CA GLY A 513 2.39 38.07 24.80
C GLY A 513 1.25 37.90 23.78
N PHE A 514 0.07 37.59 24.32
CA PHE A 514 -1.14 37.44 23.52
C PHE A 514 -1.51 38.71 22.74
N GLN A 515 -1.30 39.89 23.32
CA GLN A 515 -1.73 41.15 22.70
C GLN A 515 -0.91 41.49 21.46
N GLU A 516 0.42 41.38 21.52
CA GLU A 516 1.32 41.55 20.38
C GLU A 516 1.02 40.50 19.31
N THR A 517 0.80 39.26 19.73
CA THR A 517 0.47 38.15 18.83
C THR A 517 -0.85 38.36 18.11
N LYS A 518 -1.86 38.87 18.82
CA LYS A 518 -3.14 39.28 18.24
C LYS A 518 -2.95 40.40 17.23
N THR A 519 -2.20 41.45 17.58
CA THR A 519 -1.93 42.58 16.66
C THR A 519 -1.25 42.10 15.38
N PHE A 520 -0.20 41.28 15.49
CA PHE A 520 0.46 40.64 14.35
C PHE A 520 -0.52 39.81 13.50
N TYR A 521 -1.23 38.88 14.14
CA TYR A 521 -2.15 37.95 13.49
C TYR A 521 -3.29 38.67 12.76
N ASP A 522 -3.83 39.74 13.35
CA ASP A 522 -4.89 40.56 12.77
C ASP A 522 -4.38 41.52 11.69
N SER A 523 -3.06 41.78 11.63
CA SER A 523 -2.45 42.67 10.64
C SER A 523 -2.13 41.99 9.30
N LEU A 524 -2.08 40.66 9.24
CA LEU A 524 -1.82 39.90 8.00
C LEU A 524 -2.93 40.12 6.95
N ARG A 525 -2.54 40.38 5.70
CA ARG A 525 -3.47 40.76 4.62
C ARG A 525 -3.70 39.64 3.62
N ILE A 526 -2.69 38.80 3.38
CA ILE A 526 -2.76 37.67 2.44
C ILE A 526 -3.22 36.42 3.17
N ALA A 527 -2.64 36.14 4.33
CA ALA A 527 -2.91 34.90 5.05
C ALA A 527 -4.36 34.79 5.54
N SER A 528 -5.00 33.66 5.25
CA SER A 528 -6.32 33.32 5.75
C SER A 528 -6.28 32.87 7.21
N ARG A 529 -7.24 33.28 8.03
CA ARG A 529 -7.32 32.98 9.46
C ARG A 529 -8.24 31.78 9.71
N THR A 530 -7.68 30.58 9.74
CA THR A 530 -8.45 29.34 9.96
C THR A 530 -7.58 28.25 10.57
N SER A 531 -8.18 27.29 11.28
CA SER A 531 -7.45 26.16 11.88
C SER A 531 -7.06 25.07 10.87
N ASN A 532 -7.40 25.23 9.60
CA ASN A 532 -7.05 24.31 8.52
C ASN A 532 -5.55 24.40 8.12
N LEU A 533 -5.14 23.57 7.16
CA LEU A 533 -3.80 23.54 6.57
C LEU A 533 -3.82 22.80 5.23
N GLY A 534 -2.73 22.91 4.47
CA GLY A 534 -2.52 22.19 3.22
C GLY A 534 -3.42 22.63 2.08
N ASP A 535 -3.72 23.94 2.04
CA ASP A 535 -4.41 24.61 0.95
C ASP A 535 -3.40 25.39 0.10
N THR A 536 -3.72 25.60 -1.17
CA THR A 536 -3.08 26.60 -2.05
C THR A 536 -2.95 27.99 -1.42
N ARG A 537 -3.84 28.35 -0.50
CA ARG A 537 -3.81 29.62 0.24
C ARG A 537 -3.00 29.50 1.51
N THR A 538 -2.16 30.47 1.80
CA THR A 538 -1.46 30.59 3.07
C THR A 538 -2.47 30.77 4.19
N ILE A 539 -2.33 29.96 5.24
CA ILE A 539 -3.23 29.94 6.38
C ILE A 539 -2.42 30.17 7.66
N VAL A 540 -2.93 31.02 8.53
CA VAL A 540 -2.42 31.19 9.90
C VAL A 540 -3.46 30.76 10.92
N THR A 541 -2.96 30.19 12.02
CA THR A 541 -3.78 29.88 13.18
C THR A 541 -3.02 30.16 14.47
N HIS A 542 -3.74 30.61 15.50
CA HIS A 542 -3.23 30.74 16.86
C HIS A 542 -3.66 29.49 17.66
N PRO A 543 -2.78 28.49 17.86
CA PRO A 543 -3.19 27.19 18.39
C PRO A 543 -3.83 27.27 19.79
N ALA A 544 -3.34 28.19 20.62
CA ALA A 544 -3.79 28.37 22.00
C ALA A 544 -5.27 28.72 22.12
N THR A 545 -5.84 29.50 21.17
CA THR A 545 -7.26 29.90 21.19
C THR A 545 -8.13 29.12 20.21
N THR A 546 -7.56 28.18 19.46
CA THR A 546 -8.28 27.44 18.42
C THR A 546 -8.16 25.92 18.63
N THR A 547 -7.20 25.28 17.96
CA THR A 547 -7.03 23.82 17.90
C THR A 547 -6.79 23.18 19.26
N HIS A 548 -6.24 23.93 20.21
CA HIS A 548 -5.94 23.45 21.57
C HIS A 548 -6.69 24.23 22.64
N SER A 549 -7.74 24.97 22.26
CA SER A 549 -8.57 25.78 23.18
C SER A 549 -9.27 24.97 24.28
N LYS A 550 -9.38 23.65 24.10
CA LYS A 550 -10.01 22.73 25.07
C LYS A 550 -9.04 22.17 26.10
N LEU A 551 -7.73 22.36 25.92
CA LEU A 551 -6.72 22.00 26.91
C LEU A 551 -6.67 23.08 28.00
N SER A 552 -6.41 22.65 29.24
CA SER A 552 -6.12 23.59 30.34
C SER A 552 -4.85 24.40 30.05
N LEU A 553 -4.66 25.51 30.77
CA LEU A 553 -3.46 26.34 30.60
C LEU A 553 -2.18 25.55 30.93
N GLU A 554 -2.22 24.68 31.94
CA GLU A 554 -1.09 23.85 32.33
C GLU A 554 -0.75 22.81 31.26
N GLU A 555 -1.76 22.11 30.72
CA GLU A 555 -1.58 21.17 29.61
C GLU A 555 -1.01 21.86 28.37
N ARG A 556 -1.58 23.01 27.97
CA ARG A 556 -1.07 23.80 26.83
C ARG A 556 0.40 24.16 27.01
N ARG A 557 0.79 24.66 28.19
CA ARG A 557 2.18 25.03 28.48
C ARG A 557 3.10 23.81 28.49
N ALA A 558 2.64 22.69 29.04
CA ALA A 558 3.38 21.43 29.06
C ALA A 558 3.62 20.89 27.63
N ASP A 559 2.74 21.19 26.69
CA ASP A 559 2.88 20.81 25.27
C ASP A 559 3.58 21.90 24.43
N GLY A 560 4.13 22.93 25.09
CA GLY A 560 4.87 24.01 24.44
C GLY A 560 3.98 24.98 23.64
N ILE A 561 2.69 25.03 23.94
CA ILE A 561 1.69 25.89 23.30
C ILE A 561 1.56 27.18 24.11
N MET A 562 2.32 28.20 23.71
CA MET A 562 2.30 29.52 24.32
C MET A 562 1.24 30.41 23.66
N ASP A 563 0.76 31.44 24.37
CA ASP A 563 -0.15 32.45 23.80
C ASP A 563 0.55 33.37 22.77
N SER A 564 1.86 33.20 22.58
CA SER A 564 2.67 33.85 21.55
C SER A 564 2.92 32.98 20.32
N LEU A 565 2.37 31.76 20.28
CA LEU A 565 2.62 30.77 19.24
C LEU A 565 1.68 30.98 18.05
N VAL A 566 2.23 31.09 16.84
CA VAL A 566 1.47 31.12 15.59
C VAL A 566 1.94 29.97 14.70
N ARG A 567 0.99 29.19 14.17
CA ARG A 567 1.27 28.17 13.17
C ARG A 567 0.84 28.68 11.80
N ILE A 568 1.74 28.56 10.84
CA ILE A 568 1.58 28.99 9.46
C ILE A 568 1.58 27.74 8.58
N SER A 569 0.54 27.56 7.78
CA SER A 569 0.51 26.63 6.65
C SER A 569 0.77 27.44 5.39
N VAL A 570 1.99 27.36 4.87
CA VAL A 570 2.45 28.19 3.76
C VAL A 570 1.84 27.68 2.46
N GLY A 571 1.21 28.58 1.71
CA GLY A 571 0.50 28.31 0.47
C GLY A 571 1.41 28.33 -0.77
N LEU A 572 0.79 28.59 -1.92
CA LEU A 572 1.42 28.64 -3.23
C LEU A 572 1.53 30.06 -3.81
N GLU A 573 1.23 31.09 -3.00
CA GLU A 573 1.44 32.48 -3.38
C GLU A 573 2.91 32.76 -3.72
N ASN A 574 3.16 33.92 -4.35
CA ASN A 574 4.52 34.40 -4.52
C ASN A 574 5.17 34.59 -3.14
N ILE A 575 6.39 34.07 -2.98
CA ILE A 575 7.11 34.13 -1.72
C ILE A 575 7.45 35.56 -1.31
N ASP A 576 7.74 36.44 -2.27
CA ASP A 576 8.09 37.84 -1.97
C ASP A 576 6.88 38.59 -1.40
N ASP A 577 5.69 38.38 -1.96
CA ASP A 577 4.42 38.95 -1.45
C ASP A 577 4.12 38.43 -0.03
N LEU A 578 4.37 37.15 0.24
CA LEU A 578 4.21 36.57 1.58
C LEU A 578 5.22 37.17 2.57
N ILE A 579 6.48 37.31 2.18
CA ILE A 579 7.49 37.93 3.03
C ILE A 579 7.11 39.38 3.35
N GLU A 580 6.66 40.15 2.36
CA GLU A 580 6.19 41.54 2.56
C GLU A 580 4.97 41.60 3.50
N ASP A 581 4.00 40.69 3.36
CA ASP A 581 2.82 40.63 4.24
C ASP A 581 3.19 40.31 5.69
N PHE A 582 4.13 39.38 5.89
CA PHE A 582 4.61 39.03 7.22
C PHE A 582 5.50 40.15 7.79
N GLU A 583 6.34 40.79 6.99
CA GLU A 583 7.17 41.92 7.40
C GLU A 583 6.32 43.11 7.85
N GLN A 584 5.33 43.51 7.05
CA GLN A 584 4.46 44.63 7.42
C GLN A 584 3.67 44.32 8.70
N ALA A 585 3.20 43.07 8.88
CA ALA A 585 2.52 42.66 10.10
C ALA A 585 3.45 42.63 11.32
N LEU A 586 4.75 42.32 11.16
CA LEU A 586 5.73 42.39 12.24
C LEU A 586 6.06 43.82 12.68
N ASN A 587 5.81 44.80 11.81
CA ASN A 587 6.08 46.22 12.08
C ASN A 587 4.91 46.94 12.79
N THR A 588 3.80 46.25 13.11
CA THR A 588 2.62 46.87 13.75
C THR A 588 2.64 46.85 15.28
N PHE A 589 3.64 46.21 15.91
CA PHE A 589 3.79 46.12 17.37
C PHE A 589 5.24 46.26 17.82
#